data_AF-X0ZYL4-F1
#
_entry.id   AF-X0ZYL4-F1
#
_cell.length_a   1.000
_cell.length_b   1.000
_cell.length_c   1.000
_cell.angle_alpha   90.00
_cell.angle_beta   90.00
_cell.angle_gamma   90.00
#
_symmetry.space_group_name_H-M   'P 1'
#
loop_
_entity.id
_entity.type
_entity.pdbx_description
1 polymer ?
#
loop_
_entity_poly.entity_id
_entity_poly.type
_entity_poly.pdbx_seq_one_letter_code
_entity_poly.pdbx_strand_id
1 'polypeptide(L)'
;VLGDFDEASFTHFGVTSRFYQRNGGFFVQTEGPDGQLAEFEILYTFGVENLQQYLIGLPGGRLQALGIAWDTRPTEQDGGRWFHLYPDEQIAPGDPLHWTGRYQVWNAMCAECHSTNLEERYDPDSDSYATTWDEIDVSCETCHGPGEAHVEWAEEAKRLGIPASGDHRLRVDFKTGDSRYEVDVCAPCHSRRHLVSGEDRTGRPFLDDFMPVTLREGLYHADGQVLEEVYV
;
A
#
# COMPACT_ATOMS: atom_id res chain seq x y z
N VAL A 1 -3.74 16.15 -1.43
CA VAL A 1 -2.36 16.28 -0.94
C VAL A 1 -2.35 17.28 0.20
N LEU A 2 -1.86 16.89 1.37
CA LEU A 2 -1.75 17.73 2.58
C LEU A 2 -0.33 18.27 2.79
N GLY A 3 0.67 17.65 2.16
CA GLY A 3 2.06 18.08 2.24
C GLY A 3 2.28 19.49 1.69
N ASP A 4 3.28 20.17 2.25
CA ASP A 4 3.67 21.51 1.81
C ASP A 4 4.53 21.42 0.53
N PHE A 5 3.87 21.63 -0.62
CA PHE A 5 4.49 21.77 -1.93
C PHE A 5 4.52 23.24 -2.39
N ASP A 6 4.62 24.20 -1.45
CA ASP A 6 4.83 25.63 -1.75
C ASP A 6 6.33 25.98 -1.64
N GLU A 7 7.15 25.32 -2.47
CA GLU A 7 8.60 25.51 -2.53
C GLU A 7 9.35 25.11 -1.24
N ALA A 8 8.76 24.21 -0.45
CA ALA A 8 9.35 23.69 0.77
C ALA A 8 10.65 22.93 0.49
N SER A 9 11.60 23.01 1.42
CA SER A 9 12.86 22.28 1.35
C SER A 9 13.10 21.49 2.63
N PHE A 10 13.63 20.27 2.47
CA PHE A 10 13.97 19.37 3.56
C PHE A 10 15.39 18.86 3.35
N THR A 11 16.22 18.83 4.40
CA THR A 11 17.61 18.36 4.29
C THR A 11 17.87 17.20 5.24
N HIS A 12 18.41 16.12 4.70
CA HIS A 12 18.77 14.90 5.42
C HIS A 12 20.17 14.45 5.01
N PHE A 13 21.09 14.26 5.96
CA PHE A 13 22.50 13.91 5.71
C PHE A 13 23.18 14.66 4.55
N GLY A 14 22.88 15.96 4.40
CA GLY A 14 23.48 16.82 3.37
C GLY A 14 22.81 16.76 1.99
N VAL A 15 21.80 15.91 1.80
CA VAL A 15 20.92 15.92 0.63
C VAL A 15 19.75 16.85 0.91
N THR A 16 19.56 17.87 0.07
CA THR A 16 18.42 18.78 0.16
C THR A 16 17.40 18.43 -0.92
N SER A 17 16.20 18.04 -0.49
CA SER A 17 15.04 17.80 -1.34
C SER A 17 14.14 19.03 -1.35
N ARG A 18 13.57 19.37 -2.51
CA ARG A 18 12.64 20.49 -2.69
C ARG A 18 11.30 20.01 -3.24
N PHE A 19 10.21 20.38 -2.57
CA PHE A 19 8.85 19.98 -2.90
C PHE A 19 8.08 21.18 -3.43
N TYR A 20 7.47 21.03 -4.61
CA TYR A 20 6.80 22.15 -5.26
C TYR A 20 5.71 21.71 -6.23
N GLN A 21 4.86 22.64 -6.64
CA GLN A 21 3.83 22.42 -7.66
C GLN A 21 4.22 23.06 -9.00
N ARG A 22 3.89 22.41 -10.11
CA ARG A 22 4.07 22.96 -11.45
C ARG A 22 2.97 22.48 -12.38
N ASN A 23 2.29 23.42 -13.04
CA ASN A 23 1.19 23.13 -13.99
C ASN A 23 0.09 22.22 -13.42
N GLY A 24 -0.20 22.32 -12.11
CA GLY A 24 -1.20 21.49 -11.42
C GLY A 24 -0.70 20.11 -10.97
N GLY A 25 0.53 19.73 -11.31
CA GLY A 25 1.19 18.53 -10.79
C GLY A 25 2.05 18.83 -9.55
N PHE A 26 2.36 17.78 -8.79
CA PHE A 26 3.22 17.80 -7.61
C PHE A 26 4.58 17.20 -7.94
N PHE A 27 5.65 17.85 -7.52
CA PHE A 27 7.02 17.46 -7.86
C PHE A 27 7.93 17.47 -6.63
N VAL A 28 8.95 16.62 -6.68
CA VAL A 28 10.08 16.67 -5.77
C VAL A 28 11.38 16.72 -6.59
N GLN A 29 12.28 17.61 -6.22
CA GLN A 29 13.68 17.53 -6.62
C GLN A 29 14.45 16.85 -5.49
N THR A 30 15.09 15.71 -5.73
CA THR A 30 15.80 14.92 -4.71
C THR A 30 16.89 14.05 -5.36
N GLU A 31 17.73 13.40 -4.54
CA GLU A 31 18.77 12.48 -5.00
C GLU A 31 18.14 11.29 -5.74
N GLY A 32 18.57 11.06 -6.99
CA GLY A 32 18.10 9.99 -7.85
C GLY A 32 18.90 8.68 -7.72
N PRO A 33 18.63 7.69 -8.58
CA PRO A 33 19.32 6.39 -8.54
C PRO A 33 20.81 6.47 -8.88
N ASP A 34 21.26 7.55 -9.51
CA ASP A 34 22.66 7.83 -9.86
C ASP A 34 23.37 8.74 -8.83
N GLY A 35 22.70 9.09 -7.73
CA GLY A 35 23.21 10.00 -6.71
C GLY A 35 23.24 11.48 -7.12
N GLN A 36 22.64 11.83 -8.26
CA GLN A 36 22.49 13.22 -8.67
C GLN A 36 21.11 13.75 -8.29
N LEU A 37 21.01 15.05 -8.04
CA LEU A 37 19.70 15.69 -7.87
C LEU A 37 18.96 15.67 -9.20
N ALA A 38 17.77 15.08 -9.19
CA ALA A 38 16.87 15.03 -10.32
C ALA A 38 15.47 15.41 -9.85
N GLU A 39 14.62 15.70 -10.84
CA GLU A 39 13.24 16.09 -10.62
C GLU A 39 12.32 14.92 -10.94
N PHE A 40 11.36 14.69 -10.06
CA PHE A 40 10.42 13.58 -10.14
C PHE A 40 9.00 14.08 -9.91
N GLU A 41 8.07 13.63 -10.75
CA GLU A 41 6.64 13.84 -10.53
C GLU A 41 6.12 12.86 -9.47
N ILE A 42 5.29 13.38 -8.58
CA ILE A 42 4.55 12.62 -7.60
C ILE A 42 3.24 12.15 -8.24
N LEU A 43 3.14 10.85 -8.49
CA LEU A 43 1.99 10.25 -9.17
C LEU A 43 0.85 9.95 -8.20
N TYR A 44 1.17 9.54 -6.97
CA TYR A 44 0.18 9.20 -5.95
C TYR A 44 0.61 9.70 -4.57
N THR A 45 -0.39 9.87 -3.71
CA THR A 45 -0.24 10.14 -2.29
C THR A 45 -1.05 9.11 -1.53
N PHE A 46 -0.47 8.47 -0.52
CA PHE A 46 -1.16 7.50 0.32
C PHE A 46 -0.81 7.73 1.79
N GLY A 47 -1.74 7.38 2.67
CA GLY A 47 -1.79 7.87 4.06
C GLY A 47 -2.68 9.10 4.19
N VAL A 48 -3.41 9.19 5.30
CA VAL A 48 -4.37 10.27 5.59
C VAL A 48 -4.04 10.90 6.92
N GLU A 49 -4.23 10.16 8.01
CA GLU A 49 -3.90 10.60 9.36
C GLU A 49 -2.51 10.09 9.79
N ASN A 50 -1.86 10.88 10.64
CA ASN A 50 -0.48 10.77 11.09
C ASN A 50 0.60 11.00 10.03
N LEU A 51 0.45 10.48 8.80
CA LEU A 51 1.41 10.73 7.74
C LEU A 51 0.83 10.64 6.32
N GLN A 52 1.49 11.32 5.39
CA GLN A 52 1.35 11.14 3.95
C GLN A 52 2.69 10.77 3.33
N GLN A 53 2.71 9.69 2.57
CA GLN A 53 3.83 9.28 1.74
C GLN A 53 3.47 9.40 0.26
N TYR A 54 4.49 9.44 -0.59
CA TYR A 54 4.37 9.80 -2.00
C TYR A 54 5.00 8.76 -2.91
N LEU A 55 4.33 8.46 -4.03
CA LEU A 55 4.82 7.51 -5.03
C LEU A 55 5.37 8.22 -6.26
N ILE A 56 6.53 7.77 -6.71
CA ILE A 56 7.24 8.27 -7.89
C ILE A 56 7.36 7.14 -8.91
N GLY A 57 7.05 7.43 -10.17
CA GLY A 57 7.28 6.48 -11.27
C GLY A 57 8.75 6.43 -11.68
N LEU A 58 9.31 5.21 -11.75
CA LEU A 58 10.61 4.93 -12.36
C LEU A 58 10.45 4.01 -13.58
N PRO A 59 11.48 3.89 -14.45
CA PRO A 59 11.44 2.99 -15.60
C PRO A 59 11.07 1.54 -15.24
N GLY A 60 10.45 0.84 -16.20
CA GLY A 60 9.99 -0.53 -16.00
C GLY A 60 8.71 -0.64 -15.17
N GLY A 61 7.90 0.43 -15.07
CA GLY A 61 6.60 0.41 -14.40
C GLY A 61 6.65 0.42 -12.87
N ARG A 62 7.80 0.73 -12.28
CA ARG A 62 8.00 0.78 -10.84
C ARG A 62 7.37 2.03 -10.26
N LEU A 63 6.53 1.86 -9.26
CA LEU A 63 6.11 2.92 -8.35
C LEU A 63 6.96 2.82 -7.09
N GLN A 64 7.76 3.84 -6.82
CA GLN A 64 8.66 3.89 -5.68
C GLN A 64 8.08 4.76 -4.56
N ALA A 65 8.08 4.23 -3.34
CA ALA A 65 7.75 4.97 -2.15
C ALA A 65 8.91 5.89 -1.75
N LEU A 66 8.67 7.20 -1.73
CA LEU A 66 9.66 8.16 -1.29
C LEU A 66 9.94 8.00 0.21
N GLY A 67 11.20 7.99 0.62
CA GLY A 67 11.60 7.89 2.03
C GLY A 67 11.34 9.15 2.87
N ILE A 68 10.86 10.23 2.24
CA ILE A 68 10.46 11.48 2.87
C ILE A 68 8.94 11.54 2.86
N ALA A 69 8.37 11.74 4.04
CA ALA A 69 6.93 11.80 4.27
C ALA A 69 6.53 13.13 4.90
N TRP A 70 5.25 13.44 4.83
CA TRP A 70 4.64 14.59 5.48
C TRP A 70 3.90 14.17 6.73
N ASP A 71 4.21 14.78 7.87
CA ASP A 71 3.47 14.55 9.12
C ASP A 71 2.13 15.30 9.06
N THR A 72 1.02 14.57 9.00
CA THR A 72 -0.31 15.17 8.88
C THR A 72 -0.93 15.56 10.22
N ARG A 73 -0.24 15.32 11.34
CA ARG A 73 -0.72 15.74 12.66
C ARG A 73 -0.79 17.27 12.75
N PRO A 74 -1.65 17.82 13.62
CA PRO A 74 -1.68 19.25 13.86
C PRO A 74 -0.32 19.79 14.34
N THR A 75 -0.04 21.05 14.04
CA THR A 75 1.20 21.73 14.46
C THR A 75 1.38 21.74 15.98
N GLU A 76 0.29 21.73 16.75
CA GLU A 76 0.27 21.63 18.21
C GLU A 76 0.82 20.30 18.73
N GLN A 77 0.91 19.29 17.86
CA GLN A 77 1.48 17.97 18.12
C GLN A 77 2.81 17.74 17.38
N ASP A 78 3.50 18.81 16.98
CA ASP A 78 4.75 18.77 16.20
C ASP A 78 4.61 18.16 14.79
N GLY A 79 3.38 18.13 14.26
CA GLY A 79 3.10 17.76 12.87
C GLY A 79 3.20 18.95 11.90
N GLY A 80 2.69 18.77 10.68
CA GLY A 80 2.76 19.76 9.64
C GLY A 80 4.18 20.00 9.13
N ARG A 81 4.99 18.95 9.03
CA ARG A 81 6.39 19.03 8.61
C ARG A 81 6.83 17.83 7.78
N TRP A 82 7.83 18.07 6.94
CA TRP A 82 8.58 17.02 6.25
C TRP A 82 9.49 16.27 7.22
N PHE A 83 9.56 14.96 7.09
CA PHE A 83 10.48 14.11 7.86
C PHE A 83 10.94 12.92 7.03
N HIS A 84 12.10 12.35 7.38
CA HIS A 84 12.61 11.12 6.77
C HIS A 84 12.16 9.91 7.60
N LEU A 85 11.72 8.84 6.94
CA LEU A 85 11.28 7.59 7.61
C LEU A 85 12.42 6.88 8.34
N TYR A 86 13.66 7.12 7.92
CA TYR A 86 14.87 6.65 8.56
C TYR A 86 15.68 7.88 9.07
N PRO A 87 15.32 8.49 10.20
CA PRO A 87 15.84 9.80 10.61
C PRO A 87 17.32 9.76 11.04
N ASP A 88 17.83 8.59 11.42
CA ASP A 88 19.19 8.44 11.96
C ASP A 88 20.14 7.73 10.98
N GLU A 89 19.69 7.46 9.75
CA GLU A 89 20.45 6.69 8.76
C GLU A 89 20.59 7.43 7.42
N GLN A 90 21.82 7.40 6.88
CA GLN A 90 22.08 7.78 5.51
C GLN A 90 22.04 6.53 4.63
N ILE A 91 21.00 6.44 3.80
CA ILE A 91 20.81 5.31 2.88
C ILE A 91 21.21 5.80 1.50
N ALA A 92 22.35 5.31 1.00
CA ALA A 92 22.92 5.80 -0.26
C ALA A 92 22.26 5.14 -1.49
N PRO A 93 22.30 5.79 -2.68
CA PRO A 93 21.90 5.17 -3.93
C PRO A 93 22.58 3.82 -4.17
N GLY A 94 21.81 2.84 -4.64
CA GLY A 94 22.25 1.45 -4.82
C GLY A 94 22.02 0.56 -3.59
N ASP A 95 21.74 1.15 -2.42
CA ASP A 95 21.26 0.38 -1.27
C ASP A 95 19.82 -0.12 -1.52
N PRO A 96 19.49 -1.38 -1.16
CA PRO A 96 18.12 -1.90 -1.27
C PRO A 96 17.03 -1.07 -0.57
N LEU A 97 17.38 -0.34 0.49
CA LEU A 97 16.48 0.51 1.27
C LEU A 97 16.41 1.96 0.76
N HIS A 98 17.30 2.37 -0.15
CA HIS A 98 17.20 3.69 -0.78
C HIS A 98 15.83 3.82 -1.46
N TRP A 99 15.25 5.02 -1.56
CA TRP A 99 13.91 5.18 -2.14
C TRP A 99 13.81 4.69 -3.60
N THR A 100 14.94 4.58 -4.32
CA THR A 100 15.00 3.96 -5.66
C THR A 100 15.33 2.47 -5.66
N GLY A 101 15.54 1.89 -4.47
CA GLY A 101 15.90 0.50 -4.23
C GLY A 101 14.71 -0.46 -4.28
N ARG A 102 15.01 -1.75 -4.20
CA ARG A 102 14.02 -2.83 -4.37
C ARG A 102 13.00 -2.93 -3.23
N TYR A 103 13.36 -2.53 -2.01
CA TYR A 103 12.48 -2.62 -0.86
C TYR A 103 11.54 -1.42 -0.72
N GLN A 104 11.63 -0.47 -1.65
CA GLN A 104 10.75 0.70 -1.71
C GLN A 104 9.77 0.62 -2.88
N VAL A 105 9.78 -0.51 -3.64
CA VAL A 105 8.89 -0.72 -4.79
C VAL A 105 7.48 -1.02 -4.27
N TRP A 106 6.60 -0.02 -4.33
CA TRP A 106 5.22 -0.09 -3.86
C TRP A 106 4.46 -1.26 -4.49
N ASN A 107 4.68 -1.54 -5.78
CA ASN A 107 4.02 -2.62 -6.51
C ASN A 107 4.09 -3.97 -5.77
N ALA A 108 5.27 -4.29 -5.22
CA ALA A 108 5.53 -5.58 -4.58
C ALA A 108 5.48 -5.52 -3.04
N MET A 109 5.69 -4.33 -2.45
CA MET A 109 5.81 -4.18 -0.99
C MET A 109 4.51 -3.73 -0.33
N CYS A 110 3.65 -3.00 -1.03
CA CYS A 110 2.53 -2.29 -0.41
C CYS A 110 1.20 -2.49 -1.14
N ALA A 111 1.23 -2.62 -2.46
CA ALA A 111 0.04 -2.61 -3.29
C ALA A 111 -0.94 -3.72 -2.89
N GLU A 112 -0.47 -4.92 -2.55
CA GLU A 112 -1.34 -6.06 -2.19
C GLU A 112 -2.29 -5.72 -1.04
N CYS A 113 -1.82 -4.95 -0.05
CA CYS A 113 -2.64 -4.55 1.08
C CYS A 113 -3.44 -3.27 0.83
N HIS A 114 -2.98 -2.41 -0.09
CA HIS A 114 -3.44 -1.02 -0.23
C HIS A 114 -4.14 -0.76 -1.57
N SER A 115 -4.71 -1.80 -2.18
CA SER A 115 -5.48 -1.69 -3.41
C SER A 115 -6.56 -2.77 -3.50
N THR A 116 -7.49 -2.58 -4.43
CA THR A 116 -8.58 -3.52 -4.74
C THR A 116 -8.33 -4.15 -6.09
N ASN A 117 -8.52 -5.47 -6.17
CA ASN A 117 -8.31 -6.28 -7.38
C ASN A 117 -6.93 -6.03 -8.03
N LEU A 118 -5.88 -6.08 -7.21
CA LEU A 118 -4.52 -5.89 -7.69
C LEU A 118 -4.08 -7.04 -8.59
N GLU A 119 -3.51 -6.68 -9.74
CA GLU A 119 -2.70 -7.56 -10.55
C GLU A 119 -1.28 -6.98 -10.64
N GLU A 120 -0.32 -7.55 -9.89
CA GLU A 120 1.06 -7.05 -9.85
C GLU A 120 1.74 -7.10 -11.24
N ARG A 121 1.53 -8.20 -11.98
CA ARG A 121 2.06 -8.44 -13.33
C ARG A 121 3.56 -8.14 -13.45
N TYR A 122 4.35 -8.70 -12.54
CA TYR A 122 5.81 -8.66 -12.62
C TYR A 122 6.33 -9.66 -13.68
N ASP A 123 7.22 -9.18 -14.56
CA ASP A 123 7.93 -9.98 -15.54
C ASP A 123 9.41 -10.13 -15.14
N PRO A 124 9.88 -11.34 -14.79
CA PRO A 124 11.25 -11.57 -14.37
C PRO A 124 12.27 -11.49 -15.51
N ASP A 125 11.88 -11.67 -16.77
CA ASP A 125 12.81 -11.64 -17.91
C ASP A 125 13.18 -10.19 -18.26
N SER A 126 12.22 -9.27 -18.14
CA SER A 126 12.42 -7.84 -18.39
C SER A 126 12.63 -7.00 -17.13
N ASP A 127 12.49 -7.61 -15.93
CA ASP A 127 12.54 -6.95 -14.63
C ASP A 127 11.64 -5.70 -14.57
N SER A 128 10.37 -5.91 -14.94
CA SER A 128 9.38 -4.83 -15.09
C SER A 128 8.02 -5.19 -14.52
N TYR A 129 7.23 -4.17 -14.23
CA TYR A 129 5.87 -4.26 -13.71
C TYR A 129 4.88 -3.71 -14.72
N ALA A 130 3.78 -4.41 -14.91
CA ALA A 130 2.60 -3.92 -15.62
C ALA A 130 1.39 -3.84 -14.68
N THR A 131 1.64 -3.41 -13.44
CA THR A 131 0.69 -3.46 -12.33
C THR A 131 -0.60 -2.71 -12.64
N THR A 132 -1.74 -3.35 -12.40
CA THR A 132 -3.07 -2.75 -12.51
C THR A 132 -3.88 -3.04 -11.25
N TRP A 133 -4.87 -2.19 -10.98
CA TRP A 133 -5.83 -2.33 -9.89
C TRP A 133 -7.13 -1.63 -10.32
N ASP A 134 -8.24 -1.96 -9.68
CA ASP A 134 -9.51 -1.28 -9.91
C ASP A 134 -9.62 -0.02 -9.04
N GLU A 135 -9.19 -0.10 -7.78
CA GLU A 135 -9.15 1.02 -6.84
C GLU A 135 -7.84 1.03 -6.05
N ILE A 136 -7.27 2.22 -5.81
CA ILE A 136 -6.08 2.43 -4.98
C ILE A 136 -6.46 2.65 -3.50
N ASP A 137 -7.31 1.75 -3.00
CA ASP A 137 -7.79 1.71 -1.62
C ASP A 137 -8.26 0.28 -1.28
N VAL A 138 -8.58 0.02 -0.02
CA VAL A 138 -9.21 -1.22 0.45
C VAL A 138 -10.73 -1.06 0.35
N SER A 139 -11.31 -1.44 -0.79
CA SER A 139 -12.74 -1.27 -1.06
C SER A 139 -13.59 -2.47 -0.61
N CYS A 140 -14.91 -2.37 -0.81
CA CYS A 140 -15.86 -3.45 -0.53
C CYS A 140 -15.41 -4.79 -1.14
N GLU A 141 -14.89 -4.77 -2.36
CA GLU A 141 -14.57 -5.97 -3.13
C GLU A 141 -13.28 -6.64 -2.66
N THR A 142 -12.40 -5.94 -1.92
CA THR A 142 -11.23 -6.56 -1.29
C THR A 142 -11.63 -7.65 -0.30
N CYS A 143 -12.69 -7.42 0.47
CA CYS A 143 -13.20 -8.40 1.44
C CYS A 143 -14.29 -9.28 0.84
N HIS A 144 -15.17 -8.72 0.00
CA HIS A 144 -16.35 -9.42 -0.49
C HIS A 144 -16.17 -10.16 -1.83
N GLY A 145 -15.07 -9.90 -2.53
CA GLY A 145 -14.87 -10.33 -3.90
C GLY A 145 -15.56 -9.44 -4.94
N PRO A 146 -15.43 -9.81 -6.23
CA PRO A 146 -16.08 -9.10 -7.33
C PRO A 146 -17.59 -9.00 -7.12
N GLY A 147 -18.12 -7.78 -7.21
CA GLY A 147 -19.50 -7.43 -6.92
C GLY A 147 -20.44 -7.49 -8.12
N GLU A 148 -19.98 -7.85 -9.32
CA GLU A 148 -20.79 -7.87 -10.56
C GLU A 148 -22.10 -8.66 -10.37
N ALA A 149 -22.01 -9.90 -9.86
CA ALA A 149 -23.19 -10.74 -9.62
C ALA A 149 -24.14 -10.15 -8.56
N HIS A 150 -23.59 -9.44 -7.57
CA HIS A 150 -24.37 -8.73 -6.55
C HIS A 150 -25.13 -7.55 -7.15
N VAL A 151 -24.48 -6.76 -8.01
CA VAL A 151 -25.12 -5.62 -8.69
C VAL A 151 -26.26 -6.11 -9.59
N GLU A 152 -26.02 -7.16 -10.40
CA GLU A 152 -27.07 -7.77 -11.24
C GLU A 152 -28.28 -8.24 -10.42
N TRP A 153 -28.02 -8.90 -9.29
CA TRP A 153 -29.06 -9.31 -8.35
C TRP A 153 -29.85 -8.11 -7.81
N ALA A 154 -29.16 -7.06 -7.38
CA ALA A 154 -29.79 -5.88 -6.77
C ALA A 154 -30.68 -5.16 -7.79
N GLU A 155 -30.23 -5.03 -9.04
CA GLU A 155 -31.00 -4.46 -10.13
C GLU A 155 -32.23 -5.30 -10.48
N GLU A 156 -32.08 -6.63 -10.55
CA GLU A 156 -33.19 -7.55 -10.79
C GLU A 156 -34.24 -7.50 -9.66
N ALA A 157 -33.80 -7.53 -8.40
CA ALA A 157 -34.68 -7.44 -7.24
C ALA A 157 -35.46 -6.13 -7.25
N LYS A 158 -34.78 -5.01 -7.53
CA LYS A 158 -35.40 -3.68 -7.69
C LYS A 158 -36.43 -3.67 -8.81
N ARG A 159 -36.11 -4.23 -9.98
CA ARG A 159 -37.01 -4.32 -11.14
C ARG A 159 -38.27 -5.13 -10.85
N LEU A 160 -38.14 -6.23 -10.11
CA LEU A 160 -39.23 -7.14 -9.78
C LEU A 160 -40.00 -6.74 -8.52
N GLY A 161 -39.55 -5.73 -7.77
CA GLY A 161 -40.15 -5.33 -6.50
C GLY A 161 -40.02 -6.39 -5.42
N ILE A 162 -39.01 -7.26 -5.51
CA ILE A 162 -38.77 -8.33 -4.55
C ILE A 162 -38.03 -7.74 -3.34
N PRO A 163 -38.46 -8.01 -2.09
CA PRO A 163 -37.71 -7.62 -0.91
C PRO A 163 -36.30 -8.19 -0.94
N ALA A 164 -35.29 -7.38 -0.59
CA ALA A 164 -33.90 -7.81 -0.46
C ALA A 164 -33.80 -8.88 0.65
N SER A 165 -33.92 -10.15 0.26
CA SER A 165 -33.89 -11.30 1.14
C SER A 165 -33.37 -12.51 0.37
N GLY A 166 -32.61 -13.37 1.06
CA GLY A 166 -31.99 -14.55 0.46
C GLY A 166 -30.52 -14.31 0.11
N ASP A 167 -30.03 -15.06 -0.88
CA ASP A 167 -28.67 -14.95 -1.38
C ASP A 167 -28.50 -13.67 -2.21
N HIS A 168 -27.59 -12.80 -1.77
CA HIS A 168 -27.28 -11.52 -2.42
C HIS A 168 -26.17 -11.64 -3.48
N ARG A 169 -25.75 -12.87 -3.81
CA ARG A 169 -24.71 -13.19 -4.80
C ARG A 169 -23.35 -12.52 -4.53
N LEU A 170 -23.03 -12.31 -3.26
CA LEU A 170 -21.67 -11.96 -2.84
C LEU A 170 -20.82 -13.24 -2.80
N ARG A 171 -19.57 -13.15 -3.25
CA ARG A 171 -18.66 -14.30 -3.22
C ARG A 171 -18.24 -14.66 -1.79
N VAL A 172 -18.03 -13.65 -0.95
CA VAL A 172 -17.77 -13.82 0.48
C VAL A 172 -18.96 -13.31 1.28
N ASP A 173 -19.62 -14.22 2.00
CA ASP A 173 -20.72 -13.91 2.93
C ASP A 173 -20.33 -14.25 4.38
N PHE A 174 -20.02 -13.20 5.17
CA PHE A 174 -19.68 -13.35 6.57
C PHE A 174 -20.85 -13.83 7.45
N LYS A 175 -22.11 -13.74 7.01
CA LYS A 175 -23.26 -14.17 7.80
C LYS A 175 -23.26 -15.67 8.09
N THR A 176 -22.66 -16.45 7.18
CA THR A 176 -22.63 -17.92 7.25
C THR A 176 -21.27 -18.47 7.68
N GLY A 177 -20.25 -17.62 7.76
CA GLY A 177 -18.90 -17.99 8.18
C GLY A 177 -18.77 -18.12 9.70
N ASP A 178 -17.72 -18.82 10.13
CA ASP A 178 -17.26 -18.82 11.51
C ASP A 178 -16.09 -17.84 11.70
N SER A 179 -15.57 -17.73 12.93
CA SER A 179 -14.45 -16.83 13.22
C SER A 179 -13.17 -17.17 12.44
N ARG A 180 -13.01 -18.43 11.99
CA ARG A 180 -11.85 -18.79 11.17
C ARG A 180 -11.99 -18.20 9.77
N TYR A 181 -13.17 -18.31 9.19
CA TYR A 181 -13.49 -17.72 7.90
C TYR A 181 -13.28 -16.20 7.91
N GLU A 182 -13.70 -15.50 8.97
CA GLU A 182 -13.44 -14.06 9.12
C GLU A 182 -11.93 -13.75 9.16
N VAL A 183 -11.16 -14.48 9.97
CA VAL A 183 -9.70 -14.31 10.04
C VAL A 183 -9.04 -14.55 8.69
N ASP A 184 -9.49 -15.55 7.93
CA ASP A 184 -8.93 -15.88 6.62
C ASP A 184 -9.10 -14.74 5.60
N VAL A 185 -10.11 -13.88 5.76
CA VAL A 185 -10.32 -12.69 4.90
C VAL A 185 -9.46 -11.50 5.34
N CYS A 186 -9.21 -11.34 6.64
CA CYS A 186 -8.44 -10.20 7.18
C CYS A 186 -6.92 -10.43 7.15
N ALA A 187 -6.48 -11.66 7.40
CA ALA A 187 -5.08 -12.04 7.54
C ALA A 187 -4.19 -11.78 6.30
N PRO A 188 -4.69 -11.82 5.05
CA PRO A 188 -3.93 -11.40 3.88
C PRO A 188 -3.35 -10.00 3.98
N CYS A 189 -3.95 -9.08 4.74
CA CYS A 189 -3.38 -7.73 4.96
C CYS A 189 -2.86 -7.57 6.38
N HIS A 190 -3.63 -8.08 7.35
CA HIS A 190 -3.33 -8.06 8.78
C HIS A 190 -2.51 -9.30 9.18
N SER A 191 -1.40 -9.51 8.48
CA SER A 191 -0.29 -10.30 9.01
C SER A 191 1.00 -9.96 8.28
N ARG A 192 2.15 -10.24 8.91
CA ARG A 192 3.41 -10.35 8.18
C ARG A 192 3.51 -11.76 7.61
N ARG A 193 3.57 -11.85 6.29
CA ARG A 193 3.48 -13.12 5.55
C ARG A 193 4.29 -13.08 4.27
N HIS A 194 4.55 -14.25 3.71
CA HIS A 194 5.02 -14.40 2.35
C HIS A 194 3.91 -14.98 1.49
N LEU A 195 3.76 -14.44 0.29
CA LEU A 195 2.83 -14.96 -0.68
C LEU A 195 3.39 -16.23 -1.35
N VAL A 196 2.59 -17.29 -1.47
CA VAL A 196 3.01 -18.56 -2.09
C VAL A 196 2.25 -18.92 -3.36
N SER A 197 1.14 -18.25 -3.69
CA SER A 197 0.34 -18.49 -4.90
C SER A 197 0.04 -17.20 -5.68
N GLY A 198 -0.26 -17.29 -6.98
CA GLY A 198 -0.55 -16.13 -7.85
C GLY A 198 -2.00 -16.03 -8.33
N GLU A 199 -2.92 -16.83 -7.77
CA GLU A 199 -4.32 -16.91 -8.22
C GLU A 199 -5.23 -15.96 -7.43
N ASP A 200 -6.47 -15.80 -7.89
CA ASP A 200 -7.53 -15.16 -7.10
C ASP A 200 -7.82 -15.98 -5.82
N ARG A 201 -7.71 -15.29 -4.69
CA ARG A 201 -7.71 -15.84 -3.33
C ARG A 201 -9.00 -15.55 -2.57
N THR A 202 -9.92 -14.86 -3.21
CA THR A 202 -11.14 -14.37 -2.58
C THR A 202 -11.96 -15.53 -2.02
N GLY A 203 -12.16 -15.52 -0.69
CA GLY A 203 -12.91 -16.55 0.04
C GLY A 203 -12.20 -17.88 0.22
N ARG A 204 -10.89 -17.96 -0.10
CA ARG A 204 -10.07 -19.15 0.11
C ARG A 204 -9.43 -19.15 1.51
N PRO A 205 -9.09 -20.32 2.08
CA PRO A 205 -8.33 -20.40 3.32
C PRO A 205 -6.99 -19.66 3.20
N PHE A 206 -6.66 -18.80 4.16
CA PHE A 206 -5.45 -17.97 4.14
C PHE A 206 -4.16 -18.78 3.93
N LEU A 207 -4.06 -19.95 4.55
CA LEU A 207 -2.84 -20.78 4.51
C LEU A 207 -2.65 -21.55 3.19
N ASP A 208 -3.63 -21.52 2.28
CA ASP A 208 -3.45 -22.08 0.93
C ASP A 208 -2.58 -21.16 0.07
N ASP A 209 -2.57 -19.86 0.38
CA ASP A 209 -1.95 -18.83 -0.44
C ASP A 209 -0.87 -18.04 0.29
N PHE A 210 -0.82 -18.08 1.63
CA PHE A 210 0.14 -17.31 2.43
C PHE A 210 0.85 -18.15 3.49
N MET A 211 2.13 -17.85 3.67
CA MET A 211 2.96 -18.34 4.77
C MET A 211 3.18 -17.23 5.79
N PRO A 212 2.41 -17.17 6.89
CA PRO A 212 2.61 -16.15 7.92
C PRO A 212 3.92 -16.36 8.67
N VAL A 213 4.50 -15.27 9.13
CA VAL A 213 5.60 -15.31 10.09
C VAL A 213 5.04 -15.75 11.44
N THR A 214 5.67 -16.76 12.04
CA THR A 214 5.33 -17.27 13.37
C THR A 214 5.91 -16.37 14.45
N LEU A 215 5.54 -16.62 15.72
CA LEU A 215 6.22 -16.01 16.87
C LEU A 215 7.73 -16.25 16.78
N ARG A 216 8.49 -15.17 16.63
CA ARG A 216 9.96 -15.17 16.46
C ARG A 216 10.55 -14.03 17.27
N GLU A 217 11.73 -14.29 17.83
CA GLU A 217 12.53 -13.28 18.51
C GLU A 217 12.82 -12.11 17.56
N GLY A 218 12.77 -10.89 18.11
CA GLY A 218 12.90 -9.65 17.35
C GLY A 218 11.60 -9.16 16.69
N LEU A 219 10.53 -9.96 16.66
CA LEU A 219 9.21 -9.51 16.18
C LEU A 219 8.15 -9.42 17.27
N TYR A 220 8.33 -10.19 18.34
CA TYR A 220 7.44 -10.23 19.48
C TYR A 220 8.23 -10.13 20.79
N HIS A 221 7.60 -9.51 21.79
CA HIS A 221 8.01 -9.63 23.18
C HIS A 221 7.83 -11.09 23.67
N ALA A 222 8.52 -11.44 24.77
CA ALA A 222 8.48 -12.79 25.33
C ALA A 222 7.07 -13.21 25.83
N ASP A 223 6.18 -12.26 26.09
CA ASP A 223 4.78 -12.46 26.46
C ASP A 223 3.83 -12.48 25.25
N GLY A 224 4.36 -12.38 24.03
CA GLY A 224 3.59 -12.43 22.79
C GLY A 224 3.05 -11.08 22.31
N GLN A 225 3.33 -9.98 23.02
CA GLN A 225 2.99 -8.65 22.50
C GLN A 225 3.81 -8.32 21.25
N VAL A 226 3.21 -7.55 20.34
CA VAL A 226 3.87 -7.06 19.11
C VAL A 226 5.04 -6.15 19.50
N LEU A 227 6.23 -6.42 18.95
CA LEU A 227 7.42 -5.58 19.12
C LEU A 227 7.71 -4.79 17.84
N GLU A 228 7.71 -5.46 16.69
CA GLU A 228 8.02 -4.88 15.39
C GLU A 228 6.83 -5.04 14.43
N GLU A 229 7.06 -4.72 13.17
CA GLU A 229 6.10 -4.82 12.08
C GLU A 229 5.63 -6.28 11.85
N VAL A 230 4.45 -6.60 12.38
CA VAL A 230 3.73 -7.88 12.18
C VAL A 230 2.27 -7.72 11.75
N TYR A 231 1.83 -6.47 11.52
CA TYR A 231 0.54 -6.04 10.97
C TYR A 231 -0.66 -6.81 11.55
N VAL A 232 -1.13 -6.47 12.75
CA VAL A 232 -2.29 -7.12 13.39
C VAL A 232 -3.48 -6.16 13.39
#